data_AF-A0A956AK48-F1
#
_entry.id   AF-A0A956AK48-F1
#
_cell.length_a   1.000
_cell.length_b   1.000
_cell.length_c   1.000
_cell.angle_alpha   90.00
_cell.angle_beta   90.00
_cell.angle_gamma   90.00
#
_symmetry.space_group_name_H-M   'P 1'
#
loop_
_entity.id
_entity.type
_entity.pdbx_description
1 polymer ?
#
loop_
_entity_poly.entity_id
_entity_poly.type
_entity_poly.pdbx_seq_one_letter_code
_entity_poly.pdbx_strand_id
1 'polypeptide(L)'
;MSLTLINRSGRCLALNLPHAEVCTEARCFCVTLPGRPPRRVAGSITLPAGQALTDLPDALLGAAAVRALARSGELEVRHAPTKPSSNEPSEPDAPASKRARRKRGESR
;
A
#
# COMPACT_ATOMS: atom_id res chain seq x y z
N MET A 1 4.97 -7.50 9.68
CA MET A 1 4.25 -6.25 9.37
C MET A 1 3.89 -6.31 7.89
N SER A 2 3.11 -5.36 7.36
CA SER A 2 2.85 -5.28 5.92
C SER A 2 3.50 -4.04 5.33
N LEU A 3 4.04 -4.22 4.13
CA LEU A 3 4.66 -3.18 3.33
C LEU A 3 3.67 -2.63 2.32
N THR A 4 3.86 -1.35 2.01
CA THR A 4 3.30 -0.72 0.83
C THR A 4 4.46 -0.22 -0.04
N LEU A 5 4.48 -0.66 -1.29
CA LEU A 5 5.42 -0.17 -2.31
C LEU A 5 4.70 0.83 -3.21
N ILE A 6 5.28 2.01 -3.39
CA ILE A 6 4.71 3.10 -4.20
C ILE A 6 5.66 3.43 -5.33
N ASN A 7 5.19 3.34 -6.57
CA ASN A 7 6.02 3.65 -7.75
C ASN A 7 6.06 5.16 -8.00
N ARG A 8 7.26 5.74 -7.91
CA ARG A 8 7.54 7.16 -8.18
C ARG A 8 8.29 7.39 -9.50
N SER A 9 8.74 6.33 -10.17
CA SER A 9 9.58 6.38 -11.39
C SER A 9 8.90 6.98 -12.64
N GLY A 10 7.59 7.23 -12.60
CA GLY A 10 6.80 7.66 -13.77
C GLY A 10 6.69 6.61 -14.88
N ARG A 11 7.24 5.40 -14.68
CA ARG A 11 7.21 4.28 -15.63
C ARG A 11 6.67 3.04 -14.94
N CYS A 12 6.31 2.01 -15.70
CA CYS A 12 5.91 0.73 -15.13
C CYS A 12 7.15 -0.02 -14.62
N LEU A 13 7.15 -0.46 -13.36
CA LEU A 13 8.24 -1.22 -12.75
C LEU A 13 7.88 -2.71 -12.72
N ALA A 14 8.77 -3.56 -13.20
CA ALA A 14 8.65 -5.02 -13.09
C ALA A 14 9.75 -5.54 -12.17
N LEU A 15 9.37 -6.00 -10.98
CA LEU A 15 10.26 -6.50 -9.96
C LEU A 15 10.27 -8.02 -10.00
N ASN A 16 11.38 -8.60 -10.43
CA ASN A 16 11.62 -10.02 -10.25
C ASN A 16 11.92 -10.29 -8.78
N LEU A 17 11.34 -11.36 -8.24
CA LEU A 17 11.46 -11.73 -6.82
C LEU A 17 12.22 -13.06 -6.69
N PRO A 18 13.57 -13.03 -6.61
CA PRO A 18 14.36 -14.24 -6.54
C PRO A 18 14.01 -15.06 -5.29
N HIS A 19 13.81 -16.37 -5.45
CA HIS A 19 13.41 -17.25 -4.35
C HIS A 19 14.29 -17.07 -3.10
N ALA A 20 15.61 -17.06 -3.29
CA ALA A 20 16.58 -16.94 -2.20
C ALA A 20 16.50 -15.61 -1.43
N GLU A 21 15.94 -14.56 -2.03
CA GLU A 21 15.88 -13.22 -1.41
C GLU A 21 14.54 -12.93 -0.74
N VAL A 22 13.45 -13.51 -1.25
CA VAL A 22 12.08 -13.17 -0.84
C VAL A 22 11.29 -14.31 -0.21
N CYS A 23 11.68 -15.56 -0.44
CA CYS A 23 11.00 -16.72 0.14
C CYS A 23 11.67 -17.13 1.44
N THR A 24 10.86 -17.52 2.41
CA THR A 24 11.29 -18.10 3.68
C THR A 24 10.67 -19.48 3.84
N GLU A 25 11.11 -20.23 4.85
CA GLU A 25 10.49 -21.53 5.20
C GLU A 25 8.99 -21.39 5.50
N ALA A 26 8.57 -20.25 6.06
CA ALA A 26 7.18 -19.98 6.40
C ALA A 26 6.33 -19.45 5.23
N ARG A 27 6.94 -18.83 4.21
CA ARG A 27 6.18 -18.20 3.10
C ARG A 27 6.97 -18.19 1.79
N CYS A 28 6.40 -18.78 0.75
CA CYS A 28 6.99 -18.85 -0.59
C CYS A 28 6.15 -18.03 -1.58
N PHE A 29 6.82 -17.18 -2.37
CA PHE A 29 6.21 -16.36 -3.43
C PHE A 29 6.41 -16.95 -4.83
N CYS A 30 7.02 -18.13 -4.92
CA CYS A 30 7.22 -18.81 -6.19
C CYS A 30 5.92 -19.42 -6.71
N VAL A 31 5.74 -19.34 -8.01
CA VAL A 31 4.72 -20.12 -8.71
C VAL A 31 5.30 -21.51 -8.97
N THR A 32 4.57 -22.55 -8.57
CA THR A 32 4.92 -23.93 -8.93
C THR A 32 4.25 -24.27 -10.24
N LEU A 33 5.05 -24.49 -11.29
CA LEU A 33 4.54 -24.92 -12.58
C LEU A 33 4.35 -26.44 -12.60
N PRO A 34 3.24 -26.94 -13.16
CA PRO A 34 2.99 -28.37 -13.29
C PRO A 34 4.02 -29.02 -14.22
N GLY A 35 4.45 -30.24 -13.89
CA GLY A 35 5.43 -31.01 -14.66
C GLY A 35 6.02 -32.18 -13.85
N ARG A 36 6.76 -33.09 -14.52
CA ARG A 36 7.59 -34.13 -13.86
C ARG A 36 9.07 -33.91 -14.22
N PRO A 37 9.92 -33.39 -13.32
CA PRO A 37 9.60 -32.88 -11.97
C PRO A 37 8.92 -31.49 -12.00
N PRO A 38 8.17 -31.11 -10.96
CA PRO A 38 7.60 -29.77 -10.84
C PRO A 38 8.72 -28.73 -10.73
N ARG A 39 8.55 -27.60 -11.41
CA ARG A 39 9.52 -26.50 -11.39
C ARG A 39 8.96 -25.32 -10.60
N ARG A 40 9.77 -24.79 -9.69
CA ARG A 40 9.47 -23.53 -8.99
C ARG A 40 10.03 -22.37 -9.78
N VAL A 41 9.20 -21.37 -10.05
CA VAL A 41 9.60 -20.14 -10.74
C VAL A 41 9.43 -18.97 -9.79
N ALA A 42 10.44 -18.12 -9.72
CA ALA A 42 10.41 -16.85 -8.97
C ALA A 42 9.19 -16.02 -9.39
N GLY A 43 8.46 -15.50 -8.41
CA GLY A 43 7.36 -14.59 -8.68
C GLY A 43 7.85 -13.24 -9.20
N SER A 44 6.95 -12.45 -9.78
CA SER A 44 7.22 -11.08 -10.17
C SER A 44 6.09 -10.16 -9.73
N ILE A 45 6.42 -8.94 -9.34
CA ILE A 45 5.45 -7.87 -9.08
C ILE A 45 5.56 -6.84 -10.20
N THR A 46 4.43 -6.49 -10.79
CA THR A 46 4.34 -5.36 -11.72
C THR A 46 3.64 -4.20 -11.02
N LEU A 47 4.30 -3.05 -10.98
CA LEU A 47 3.82 -1.84 -10.32
C LEU A 47 3.70 -0.73 -11.37
N PRO A 48 2.47 -0.39 -11.81
CA PRO A 48 2.26 0.71 -12.75
C PRO A 48 2.75 2.06 -12.20
N ALA A 49 3.02 3.01 -13.09
CA ALA A 49 3.48 4.35 -12.72
C ALA A 49 2.50 5.03 -11.77
N GLY A 50 3.01 5.59 -10.66
CA GLY A 50 2.19 6.31 -9.67
C GLY A 50 1.29 5.42 -8.81
N GLN A 51 1.28 4.11 -9.02
CA GLN A 51 0.44 3.20 -8.25
C GLN A 51 1.14 2.69 -6.99
N ALA A 52 0.33 2.28 -6.03
CA ALA A 52 0.75 1.68 -4.78
C ALA A 52 0.27 0.22 -4.72
N LEU A 53 1.12 -0.67 -4.22
CA LEU A 53 0.77 -2.04 -3.91
C LEU A 53 0.95 -2.26 -2.41
N THR A 54 -0.13 -2.64 -1.75
CA THR A 54 -0.26 -2.81 -0.30
C THR A 54 -0.21 -4.29 0.09
N ASP A 55 -0.18 -4.55 1.40
CA ASP A 55 -0.21 -5.90 1.99
C ASP A 55 0.95 -6.81 1.55
N LEU A 56 2.10 -6.20 1.31
CA LEU A 56 3.29 -6.90 0.86
C LEU A 56 4.12 -7.41 2.06
N PRO A 57 4.77 -8.58 1.95
CA PRO A 57 5.63 -9.12 3.01
C PRO A 57 6.91 -8.28 3.22
N ASP A 58 7.38 -8.18 4.47
CA ASP A 58 8.64 -7.52 4.81
C ASP A 58 9.87 -8.11 4.06
N ALA A 59 9.82 -9.40 3.72
CA ALA A 59 10.86 -10.11 2.99
C ALA A 59 11.19 -9.49 1.61
N LEU A 60 10.29 -8.69 1.02
CA LEU A 60 10.56 -8.00 -0.24
C LEU A 60 11.67 -6.95 -0.14
N LEU A 61 11.96 -6.43 1.05
CA LEU A 61 13.11 -5.56 1.27
C LEU A 61 14.44 -6.32 1.15
N GLY A 62 14.39 -7.65 1.26
CA GLY A 62 15.48 -8.54 0.94
C GLY A 62 15.86 -8.50 -0.54
N ALA A 63 14.95 -8.12 -1.45
CA ALA A 63 15.24 -8.14 -2.88
C ALA A 63 16.19 -7.00 -3.30
N ALA A 64 17.30 -7.33 -3.96
CA ALA A 64 18.29 -6.35 -4.40
C ALA A 64 17.70 -5.27 -5.32
N ALA A 65 16.78 -5.65 -6.21
CA ALA A 65 16.07 -4.73 -7.10
C ALA A 65 15.20 -3.72 -6.33
N VAL A 66 14.48 -4.18 -5.31
CA VAL A 66 13.65 -3.32 -4.46
C VAL A 66 14.53 -2.32 -3.71
N ARG A 67 15.65 -2.76 -3.15
CA ARG A 67 16.60 -1.86 -2.46
C ARG A 67 17.21 -0.84 -3.41
N ALA A 68 17.57 -1.24 -4.62
CA ALA A 68 18.16 -0.35 -5.61
C ALA A 68 17.18 0.78 -6.00
N LEU A 69 15.93 0.42 -6.30
CA LEU A 69 14.89 1.38 -6.67
C LEU A 69 14.47 2.27 -5.49
N ALA A 70 14.49 1.73 -4.27
CA ALA A 70 14.24 2.52 -3.07
C ALA A 70 15.34 3.56 -2.83
N ARG A 71 16.61 3.20 -3.08
CA ARG A 71 17.75 4.11 -2.97
C ARG A 71 17.77 5.17 -4.07
N SER A 72 17.32 4.84 -5.28
CA SER A 72 17.22 5.83 -6.37
C SER A 72 16.03 6.78 -6.22
N GLY A 73 15.11 6.52 -5.28
CA GLY A 73 13.89 7.31 -5.08
C GLY A 73 12.77 6.97 -6.08
N GLU A 74 12.97 5.97 -6.93
CA GLU A 74 11.97 5.48 -7.88
C GLU A 74 10.88 4.63 -7.23
N LEU A 75 11.17 4.06 -6.06
CA LEU A 75 10.25 3.24 -5.29
C LEU A 75 10.19 3.73 -3.83
N GLU A 76 9.05 4.23 -3.40
CA GLU A 76 8.85 4.61 -2.00
C GLU A 76 8.30 3.40 -1.22
N VAL A 77 8.94 3.09 -0.09
CA VAL A 77 8.55 1.99 0.81
C VAL A 77 7.90 2.57 2.05
N ARG A 78 6.70 2.12 2.39
CA ARG A 78 6.03 2.47 3.65
C ARG A 78 5.75 1.21 4.46
N HIS A 79 6.10 1.22 5.74
CA HIS A 79 5.68 0.21 6.70
C HIS A 79 4.31 0.59 7.21
N ALA A 80 3.29 -0.25 6.98
CA ALA A 80 2.01 -0.06 7.64
C ALA A 80 2.12 -0.61 9.06
N PRO A 81 1.99 0.24 10.11
CA PRO A 81 1.73 -0.30 11.44
C PRO A 81 0.37 -1.00 11.40
N THR A 82 0.29 -2.22 11.91
CA THR A 82 -0.99 -2.86 12.25
C THR A 82 -1.61 -2.09 13.41
N LYS A 83 -2.15 -0.89 13.15
CA LYS A 83 -3.06 -0.20 14.07
C LYS A 83 -4.49 -0.43 13.58
N PRO A 84 -5.41 -0.85 14.47
CA PRO A 84 -6.80 -1.00 14.09
C PRO A 84 -7.30 0.36 13.59
N SER A 85 -7.97 0.35 12.44
CA SER A 85 -8.59 1.51 11.83
C SER A 85 -9.62 2.11 12.80
N SER A 86 -9.27 3.18 13.51
CA SER A 86 -10.27 4.04 14.14
C SER A 86 -10.85 4.91 13.02
N ASN A 87 -11.86 4.37 12.33
CA ASN A 87 -12.79 5.21 11.58
C ASN A 87 -13.62 5.96 12.63
N GLU A 88 -13.16 7.13 13.07
CA GLU A 88 -14.08 8.14 13.59
C GLU A 88 -14.46 9.05 12.42
N PRO A 89 -15.73 9.08 12.02
CA PRO A 89 -16.22 10.06 11.06
C PRO A 89 -16.02 11.46 11.66
N SER A 90 -15.27 12.32 10.97
CA SER A 90 -15.26 13.74 11.29
C SER A 90 -16.66 14.30 11.08
N GLU A 91 -17.35 14.65 12.17
CA GLU A 91 -18.54 15.48 12.09
C GLU A 91 -18.19 16.82 11.42
N PRO A 92 -18.98 17.28 10.44
CA PRO A 92 -18.73 18.58 9.84
C PRO A 92 -19.04 19.71 10.83
N ASP A 93 -18.03 20.55 11.03
CA ASP A 93 -18.04 21.82 11.75
C ASP A 93 -19.31 22.64 11.42
N ALA A 94 -20.23 22.75 12.39
CA ALA A 94 -21.39 23.62 12.26
C ALA A 94 -20.94 25.09 12.37
N PRO A 95 -21.24 25.98 11.40
CA PRO A 95 -20.83 27.36 11.52
C PRO A 95 -21.67 28.08 12.58
N ALA A 96 -21.01 28.50 13.65
CA ALA A 96 -21.51 29.50 14.57
C ALA A 96 -21.59 30.88 13.90
N SER A 97 -22.72 31.59 14.06
CA SER A 97 -22.93 33.05 14.00
C SER A 97 -24.15 33.41 13.13
N LYS A 98 -25.00 34.41 13.41
CA LYS A 98 -25.15 35.41 14.48
C LYS A 98 -26.53 36.05 14.25
N ARG A 99 -27.25 36.28 15.35
CA ARG A 99 -28.10 37.44 15.67
C ARG A 99 -29.07 38.06 14.62
N ALA A 100 -30.29 38.23 15.14
CA ALA A 100 -31.20 39.39 15.05
C ALA A 100 -32.14 39.48 13.84
N ARG A 101 -33.47 39.54 14.09
CA ARG A 101 -34.26 40.79 14.17
C ARG A 101 -35.75 40.47 14.44
N ARG A 102 -36.44 41.42 15.09
CA ARG A 102 -37.78 41.34 15.69
C ARG A 102 -38.95 41.24 14.69
N LYS A 103 -40.08 40.74 15.22
CA LYS A 103 -41.49 41.26 15.14
C LYS A 103 -42.46 40.69 14.09
N ARG A 104 -43.43 39.87 14.57
CA ARG A 104 -44.89 39.85 14.29
C ARG A 104 -45.45 38.68 15.13
N GLY A 105 -46.36 38.85 16.08
CA GLY A 105 -47.75 39.30 15.95
C GLY A 105 -48.66 38.07 15.78
N GLU A 106 -49.81 38.05 16.47
CA GLU A 106 -50.95 37.10 16.37
C GLU A 106 -50.98 35.96 17.43
N SER A 107 -51.75 36.08 18.51
CA SER A 107 -53.22 35.91 18.72
C SER A 107 -53.61 34.51 19.20
N ARG A 108 -53.96 34.39 20.50
CA ARG A 108 -55.21 33.80 21.01
C ARG A 108 -55.30 33.97 22.51
#